data_AF-N8YKT3-F1
#
_entry.id   AF-N8YKT3-F1
#
_cell.length_a   1.000
_cell.length_b   1.000
_cell.length_c   1.000
_cell.angle_alpha   90.00
_cell.angle_beta   90.00
_cell.angle_gamma   90.00
#
_symmetry.space_group_name_H-M   'P 1'
#
loop_
_entity.id
_entity.type
_entity.pdbx_description
1 polymer ?
#
loop_
_entity_poly.entity_id
_entity_poly.type
_entity_poly.pdbx_seq_one_letter_code
_entity_poly.pdbx_strand_id
1 'polypeptide(L)'
;AINTLNAAQGETDKFAVKYDKNADGSANYNSITAGNGNGTAATIGTDTAGNSVVTSGGTKISNVANGINASDAVNKGQLDSLSTGLTNTGFGLKAADGNTVNKKLGEAVEVVGADSNITTKVAGGQVAIELNKNLNNLTGITVNDGTNG
;
A
#
# COMPACT_ATOMS: atom_id res chain seq x y z
N ALA A 1 -36.86 9.07 -42.83
CA ALA A 1 -37.22 8.80 -41.42
C ALA A 1 -36.52 7.55 -40.89
N ILE A 2 -36.79 6.34 -41.41
CA ILE A 2 -36.21 5.08 -40.89
C ILE A 2 -34.67 5.06 -40.94
N ASN A 3 -34.05 5.43 -42.07
CA ASN A 3 -32.59 5.44 -42.19
C ASN A 3 -31.92 6.39 -41.17
N THR A 4 -32.55 7.52 -40.90
CA THR A 4 -32.09 8.50 -39.89
C THR A 4 -32.20 7.93 -38.48
N LEU A 5 -33.27 7.19 -38.17
CA LEU A 5 -33.45 6.51 -36.89
C LEU A 5 -32.42 5.40 -36.68
N ASN A 6 -32.18 4.57 -37.71
CA ASN A 6 -31.17 3.51 -37.64
C ASN A 6 -29.77 4.08 -37.42
N ALA A 7 -29.44 5.20 -38.08
CA ALA A 7 -28.17 5.89 -37.85
C ALA A 7 -28.06 6.42 -36.41
N ALA A 8 -29.12 7.05 -35.89
CA ALA A 8 -29.13 7.55 -34.51
C ALA A 8 -28.99 6.43 -33.47
N GLN A 9 -29.59 5.26 -33.72
CA GLN A 9 -29.42 4.07 -32.88
C GLN A 9 -27.97 3.58 -32.90
N GLY A 10 -27.34 3.51 -34.07
CA GLY A 10 -25.94 3.13 -34.21
C GLY A 10 -24.98 4.10 -33.51
N GLU A 11 -25.25 5.40 -33.55
CA GLU A 11 -24.45 6.38 -32.79
C GLU A 11 -24.64 6.22 -31.28
N THR A 12 -25.87 6.05 -30.81
CA THR A 12 -26.15 5.79 -29.39
C THR A 12 -25.41 4.53 -28.91
N ASP A 13 -25.37 3.50 -29.75
CA ASP A 13 -24.67 2.24 -29.49
C ASP A 13 -23.17 2.46 -29.24
N LYS A 14 -22.51 3.39 -29.95
CA LYS A 14 -21.07 3.65 -29.79
C LYS A 14 -20.71 4.34 -28.47
N PHE A 15 -21.61 5.16 -27.92
CA PHE A 15 -21.33 5.98 -26.72
C PHE A 15 -21.90 5.39 -25.43
N ALA A 16 -22.73 4.35 -25.51
CA ALA A 16 -23.32 3.72 -24.35
C ALA A 16 -22.36 2.74 -23.64
N VAL A 17 -22.46 2.67 -22.31
CA VAL A 17 -21.95 1.54 -21.53
C VAL A 17 -23.01 0.45 -21.55
N LYS A 18 -22.61 -0.78 -21.90
CA LYS A 18 -23.53 -1.91 -22.10
C LYS A 18 -23.03 -3.15 -21.39
N TYR A 19 -23.97 -4.02 -21.07
CA TYR A 19 -23.66 -5.40 -20.72
C TYR A 19 -23.06 -6.13 -21.92
N ASP A 20 -22.20 -7.09 -21.62
CA ASP A 20 -21.68 -8.01 -22.62
C ASP A 20 -22.80 -8.93 -23.12
N LYS A 21 -22.59 -9.60 -24.26
CA LYS A 21 -23.56 -10.56 -24.81
C LYS A 21 -23.19 -11.99 -24.43
N ASN A 22 -24.20 -12.79 -24.13
CA ASN A 22 -24.07 -14.24 -24.11
C ASN A 22 -23.92 -14.78 -25.54
N ALA A 23 -23.51 -16.05 -25.66
CA ALA A 23 -23.35 -16.71 -26.96
C ALA A 23 -24.67 -16.81 -27.77
N ASP A 24 -25.81 -16.84 -27.09
CA ASP A 24 -27.15 -16.83 -27.70
C ASP A 24 -27.64 -15.43 -28.12
N GLY A 25 -26.83 -14.40 -27.89
CA GLY A 25 -27.14 -13.00 -28.22
C GLY A 25 -27.93 -12.23 -27.16
N SER A 26 -28.33 -12.87 -26.05
CA SER A 26 -28.97 -12.20 -24.92
C SER A 26 -27.99 -11.34 -24.11
N ALA A 27 -28.51 -10.42 -23.29
CA ALA A 27 -27.69 -9.59 -22.41
C ALA A 27 -27.13 -10.38 -21.22
N ASN A 28 -25.84 -10.22 -20.93
CA ASN A 28 -25.18 -10.78 -19.77
C ASN A 28 -25.09 -9.75 -18.64
N TYR A 29 -26.06 -9.79 -17.71
CA TYR A 29 -26.10 -8.85 -16.58
C TYR A 29 -24.95 -8.99 -15.57
N ASN A 30 -24.09 -10.01 -15.72
CA ASN A 30 -22.96 -10.24 -14.85
C ASN A 30 -21.65 -9.64 -15.39
N SER A 31 -21.64 -9.05 -16.60
CA SER A 31 -20.40 -8.55 -17.19
C SER A 31 -20.59 -7.30 -18.06
N ILE A 32 -19.59 -6.42 -17.99
CA ILE A 32 -19.46 -5.20 -18.79
C ILE A 32 -18.01 -5.13 -19.23
N THR A 33 -17.76 -5.13 -20.54
CA THR A 33 -16.46 -4.82 -21.11
C THR A 33 -16.40 -3.34 -21.52
N ALA A 34 -15.48 -2.59 -20.91
CA ALA A 34 -15.32 -1.17 -21.20
C ALA A 34 -14.98 -0.91 -22.69
N GLY A 35 -15.55 0.15 -23.25
CA GLY A 35 -15.46 0.42 -24.69
C GLY A 35 -16.22 -0.57 -25.58
N ASN A 36 -17.04 -1.45 -24.99
CA ASN A 36 -17.78 -2.51 -25.68
C ASN A 36 -16.86 -3.39 -26.56
N GLY A 37 -15.63 -3.63 -26.08
CA GLY A 37 -14.60 -4.39 -26.80
C GLY A 37 -13.96 -3.69 -28.00
N ASN A 38 -14.37 -2.45 -28.34
CA ASN A 38 -13.82 -1.70 -29.48
C ASN A 38 -12.61 -0.85 -29.09
N GLY A 39 -12.40 -0.59 -27.80
CA GLY A 39 -11.23 0.13 -27.31
C GLY A 39 -9.97 -0.71 -27.38
N THR A 40 -8.80 -0.04 -27.29
CA THR A 40 -7.53 -0.75 -27.12
C THR A 40 -7.59 -1.63 -25.87
N ALA A 41 -7.42 -2.93 -26.03
CA ALA A 41 -7.41 -3.86 -24.91
C ALA A 41 -6.33 -3.48 -23.88
N ALA A 42 -6.63 -3.68 -22.60
CA ALA A 42 -5.63 -3.49 -21.55
C ALA A 42 -4.52 -4.54 -21.72
N THR A 43 -3.28 -4.07 -21.82
CA THR A 43 -2.11 -4.96 -21.83
C THR A 43 -1.62 -5.12 -20.40
N ILE A 44 -1.50 -6.37 -19.95
CA ILE A 44 -0.99 -6.70 -18.61
C ILE A 44 0.49 -7.02 -18.71
N GLY A 45 1.31 -6.28 -17.96
CA GLY A 45 2.72 -6.57 -17.73
C GLY A 45 2.99 -6.74 -16.24
N THR A 46 4.26 -6.64 -15.84
CA THR A 46 4.68 -6.72 -14.44
C THR A 46 5.37 -5.44 -13.99
N ASP A 47 5.11 -5.01 -12.76
CA ASP A 47 5.90 -3.95 -12.11
C ASP A 47 7.25 -4.47 -11.60
N THR A 48 8.06 -3.60 -10.97
CA THR A 48 9.38 -3.95 -10.42
C THR A 48 9.31 -5.02 -9.33
N ALA A 49 8.18 -5.16 -8.66
CA ALA A 49 7.94 -6.18 -7.64
C ALA A 49 7.35 -7.47 -8.21
N GLY A 50 7.14 -7.55 -9.53
CA GLY A 50 6.57 -8.71 -10.21
C GLY A 50 5.04 -8.77 -10.20
N ASN A 51 4.35 -7.73 -9.72
CA ASN A 51 2.89 -7.70 -9.69
C ASN A 51 2.32 -7.41 -11.07
N SER A 52 1.20 -8.08 -11.42
CA SER A 52 0.48 -7.78 -12.66
C SER A 52 -0.12 -6.37 -12.64
N VAL A 53 0.20 -5.57 -13.64
CA VAL A 53 -0.30 -4.20 -13.80
C VAL A 53 -0.69 -3.93 -15.24
N VAL A 54 -1.68 -3.05 -15.44
CA VAL A 54 -2.00 -2.53 -16.78
C VAL A 54 -0.86 -1.60 -17.19
N THR A 55 -0.15 -1.92 -18.29
CA THR A 55 0.98 -1.13 -18.80
C THR A 55 0.59 -0.19 -19.93
N SER A 56 -0.46 -0.54 -20.69
CA SER A 56 -1.00 0.28 -21.77
C SER A 56 -2.43 -0.17 -22.15
N GLY A 57 -3.10 0.64 -22.95
CA GLY A 57 -4.48 0.39 -23.37
C GLY A 57 -5.47 0.48 -22.22
N GLY A 58 -6.62 -0.18 -22.37
CA GLY A 58 -7.72 -0.12 -21.42
C GLY A 58 -8.54 1.16 -21.52
N THR A 59 -9.58 1.26 -20.70
CA THR A 59 -10.46 2.43 -20.62
C THR A 59 -10.34 3.09 -19.26
N LYS A 60 -10.12 4.41 -19.23
CA LYS A 60 -10.16 5.21 -18.01
C LYS A 60 -11.60 5.49 -17.62
N ILE A 61 -12.00 5.10 -16.42
CA ILE A 61 -13.27 5.50 -15.80
C ILE A 61 -12.98 6.66 -14.84
N SER A 62 -13.58 7.81 -15.09
CA SER A 62 -13.44 9.01 -14.25
C SER A 62 -14.71 9.32 -13.47
N ASN A 63 -14.58 10.13 -12.42
CA ASN A 63 -15.67 10.55 -11.53
C ASN A 63 -16.35 9.38 -10.79
N VAL A 64 -15.58 8.35 -10.48
CA VAL A 64 -16.01 7.28 -9.56
C VAL A 64 -15.96 7.85 -8.15
N ALA A 65 -17.12 7.99 -7.51
CA ALA A 65 -17.22 8.40 -6.11
C ALA A 65 -16.54 7.37 -5.19
N ASN A 66 -16.30 7.75 -3.93
CA ASN A 66 -15.72 6.81 -2.97
C ASN A 66 -16.69 5.65 -2.73
N GLY A 67 -16.19 4.42 -2.80
CA GLY A 67 -16.95 3.24 -2.39
C GLY A 67 -17.22 3.27 -0.88
N ILE A 68 -18.43 2.88 -0.48
CA ILE A 68 -18.88 2.84 0.91
C ILE A 68 -19.17 1.39 1.32
N ASN A 69 -19.79 0.61 0.44
CA ASN A 69 -20.08 -0.80 0.68
C ASN A 69 -18.93 -1.70 0.20
N ALA A 70 -18.87 -2.92 0.72
CA ALA A 70 -17.82 -3.88 0.37
C ALA A 70 -17.81 -4.28 -1.12
N SER A 71 -18.93 -4.10 -1.83
CA SER A 71 -19.09 -4.39 -3.25
C SER A 71 -18.85 -3.18 -4.15
N ASP A 72 -18.61 -1.99 -3.59
CA ASP A 72 -18.40 -0.78 -4.40
C ASP A 72 -16.97 -0.78 -4.98
N ALA A 73 -16.81 -0.15 -6.14
CA ALA A 73 -15.49 0.07 -6.70
C ALA A 73 -14.68 1.06 -5.84
N VAL A 74 -13.40 0.76 -5.64
CA VAL A 74 -12.44 1.67 -4.99
C VAL A 74 -11.82 2.58 -6.05
N ASN A 75 -11.80 3.89 -5.79
CA ASN A 75 -11.13 4.85 -6.67
C ASN A 75 -9.67 5.12 -6.23
N LYS A 76 -8.89 5.79 -7.10
CA LYS A 76 -7.48 6.11 -6.81
C LYS A 76 -7.31 6.97 -5.55
N GLY A 77 -8.24 7.88 -5.26
CA GLY A 77 -8.16 8.73 -4.06
C GLY A 77 -8.24 7.95 -2.76
N GLN A 78 -9.08 6.92 -2.70
CA GLN A 78 -9.13 5.99 -1.55
C GLN A 78 -7.84 5.17 -1.43
N LEU A 79 -7.29 4.68 -2.54
CA LEU A 79 -6.01 3.95 -2.56
C LEU A 79 -4.83 4.83 -2.13
N ASP A 80 -4.73 6.05 -2.66
CA ASP A 80 -3.70 7.02 -2.29
C ASP A 80 -3.81 7.39 -0.80
N SER A 81 -5.03 7.57 -0.30
CA SER A 81 -5.29 7.87 1.13
C SER A 81 -4.85 6.72 2.03
N LEU A 82 -5.09 5.47 1.63
CA LEU A 82 -4.58 4.29 2.35
C LEU A 82 -3.05 4.23 2.32
N SER A 83 -2.44 4.41 1.14
CA SER A 83 -0.98 4.38 0.98
C SER A 83 -0.29 5.47 1.81
N THR A 84 -0.81 6.70 1.77
CA THR A 84 -0.30 7.82 2.58
C THR A 84 -0.54 7.63 4.07
N GLY A 85 -1.68 7.04 4.46
CA GLY A 85 -1.95 6.65 5.85
C GLY A 85 -0.91 5.67 6.38
N LEU A 86 -0.69 4.56 5.67
CA LEU A 86 0.28 3.54 6.07
C LEU A 86 1.71 4.07 6.14
N THR A 87 2.15 4.83 5.13
CA THR A 87 3.51 5.40 5.11
C THR A 87 3.73 6.42 6.21
N ASN A 88 2.74 7.25 6.55
CA ASN A 88 2.86 8.23 7.63
C ASN A 88 2.71 7.64 9.04
N THR A 89 1.87 6.62 9.24
CA THR A 89 1.77 5.94 10.55
C THR A 89 3.05 5.16 10.86
N GLY A 90 3.60 4.45 9.87
CA GLY A 90 4.88 3.77 9.99
C GLY A 90 4.91 2.68 11.08
N PHE A 91 6.03 2.60 11.80
CA PHE A 91 6.29 1.69 12.91
C PHE A 91 6.64 2.48 14.18
N GLY A 92 6.18 2.03 15.35
CA GLY A 92 6.36 2.72 16.63
C GLY A 92 7.01 1.85 17.70
N LEU A 93 7.95 2.43 18.48
CA LEU A 93 8.57 1.82 19.65
C LEU A 93 8.32 2.69 20.88
N LYS A 94 7.66 2.14 21.91
CA LYS A 94 7.43 2.83 23.18
C LYS A 94 8.47 2.42 24.22
N ALA A 95 9.18 3.39 24.78
CA ALA A 95 10.18 3.17 25.83
C ALA A 95 9.52 3.12 27.22
N ALA A 96 10.29 2.67 28.21
CA ALA A 96 9.83 2.52 29.59
C ALA A 96 9.49 3.87 30.27
N ASP A 97 10.06 4.98 29.78
CA ASP A 97 9.73 6.34 30.20
C ASP A 97 8.35 6.82 29.68
N GLY A 98 7.67 5.99 28.88
CA GLY A 98 6.37 6.27 28.29
C GLY A 98 6.42 7.01 26.96
N ASN A 99 7.59 7.47 26.51
CA ASN A 99 7.75 8.15 25.23
C ASN A 99 7.73 7.14 24.08
N THR A 100 7.25 7.58 22.91
CA THR A 100 7.18 6.75 21.70
C THR A 100 8.02 7.37 20.59
N VAL A 101 8.83 6.54 19.93
CA VAL A 101 9.50 6.87 18.68
C VAL A 101 8.70 6.26 17.55
N ASN A 102 8.10 7.12 16.72
CA ASN A 102 7.47 6.71 15.46
C ASN A 102 8.45 6.94 14.30
N LYS A 103 8.58 5.94 13.43
CA LYS A 103 9.40 5.98 12.22
C LYS A 103 8.52 5.66 11.04
N LYS A 104 8.51 6.52 10.03
CA LYS A 104 7.73 6.29 8.81
C LYS A 104 8.26 5.07 8.06
N LEU A 105 7.43 4.43 7.24
CA LEU A 105 7.93 3.34 6.39
C LEU A 105 9.02 3.88 5.45
N GLY A 106 10.17 3.20 5.42
CA GLY A 106 11.34 3.61 4.65
C GLY A 106 12.36 4.47 5.42
N GLU A 107 12.02 4.97 6.61
CA GLU A 107 12.98 5.62 7.49
C GLU A 107 13.82 4.59 8.27
N ALA A 108 15.09 4.89 8.48
CA ALA A 108 15.95 4.08 9.34
C ALA A 108 15.60 4.28 10.83
N VAL A 109 15.60 3.19 11.59
CA VAL A 109 15.54 3.22 13.05
C VAL A 109 16.95 3.24 13.60
N GLU A 110 17.33 4.33 14.26
CA GLU A 110 18.59 4.38 15.01
C GLU A 110 18.40 3.74 16.37
N VAL A 111 19.31 2.83 16.73
CA VAL A 111 19.38 2.22 18.06
C VAL A 111 20.64 2.75 18.70
N VAL A 112 20.49 3.52 19.77
CA VAL A 112 21.60 4.20 20.46
C VAL A 112 21.70 3.74 21.91
N GLY A 113 22.92 3.70 22.43
CA GLY A 113 23.13 3.63 23.87
C GLY A 113 22.66 4.94 24.52
N ALA A 114 22.09 4.85 25.73
CA ALA A 114 21.73 6.05 26.50
C ALA A 114 22.96 6.88 26.91
N ASP A 115 24.13 6.22 26.97
CA ASP A 115 25.42 6.82 27.27
C ASP A 115 26.57 6.03 26.60
N SER A 116 27.81 6.40 26.90
CA SER A 116 29.02 5.80 26.32
C SER A 116 29.38 4.41 26.86
N ASN A 117 28.58 3.82 27.75
CA ASN A 117 28.77 2.47 28.26
C ASN A 117 28.05 1.41 27.43
N ILE A 118 27.08 1.81 26.61
CA ILE A 118 26.36 0.92 25.69
C ILE A 118 26.75 1.26 24.26
N THR A 119 27.30 0.28 23.55
CA THR A 119 27.59 0.38 22.12
C THR A 119 26.56 -0.40 21.32
N THR A 120 26.13 0.15 20.20
CA THR A 120 25.25 -0.52 19.24
C THR A 120 25.97 -0.64 17.90
N LYS A 121 25.83 -1.78 17.22
CA LYS A 121 26.43 -2.00 15.89
C LYS A 121 25.59 -2.96 15.08
N VAL A 122 25.76 -2.93 13.75
CA VAL A 122 25.25 -4.00 12.89
C VAL A 122 26.31 -5.08 12.77
N ALA A 123 25.99 -6.31 13.17
CA ALA A 123 26.87 -7.46 13.03
C ALA A 123 26.06 -8.65 12.52
N GLY A 124 26.48 -9.25 11.41
CA GLY A 124 25.78 -10.40 10.82
C GLY A 124 24.31 -10.12 10.46
N GLY A 125 23.99 -8.91 10.01
CA GLY A 125 22.62 -8.51 9.65
C GLY A 125 21.68 -8.22 10.83
N GLN A 126 22.19 -8.26 12.06
CA GLN A 126 21.43 -7.99 13.29
C GLN A 126 21.95 -6.72 13.97
N VAL A 127 21.08 -6.05 14.73
CA VAL A 127 21.49 -5.01 15.67
C VAL A 127 22.03 -5.69 16.92
N ALA A 128 23.34 -5.59 17.14
CA ALA A 128 23.99 -6.02 18.36
C ALA A 128 24.05 -4.84 19.35
N ILE A 129 23.69 -5.11 20.60
CA ILE A 129 23.77 -4.15 21.71
C ILE A 129 24.74 -4.73 22.74
N GLU A 130 25.79 -4.00 23.05
CA GLU A 130 26.91 -4.48 23.85
C GLU A 130 27.17 -3.53 25.02
N LEU A 131 27.39 -4.10 26.21
CA LEU A 131 27.99 -3.38 27.32
C LEU A 131 29.50 -3.27 27.08
N ASN A 132 30.04 -2.06 27.26
CA ASN A 132 31.47 -1.83 27.08
C ASN A 132 32.29 -2.50 28.19
N LYS A 133 33.46 -3.02 27.82
CA LYS A 133 34.39 -3.65 28.77
C LYS A 133 34.92 -2.67 29.82
N ASN A 134 35.10 -1.42 29.39
CA ASN A 134 35.49 -0.32 30.26
C ASN A 134 34.28 0.59 30.43
N LEU A 135 33.77 0.66 31.66
CA LEU A 135 32.65 1.51 32.02
C LEU A 135 33.17 2.83 32.58
N ASN A 136 32.60 3.95 32.14
CA ASN A 136 33.01 5.30 32.50
C ASN A 136 31.85 6.05 33.17
N ASN A 137 32.20 7.05 33.99
CA ASN A 137 31.25 7.99 34.61
C ASN A 137 30.13 7.32 35.42
N LEU A 138 30.43 6.20 36.07
CA LEU A 138 29.48 5.53 36.96
C LEU A 138 29.29 6.34 38.24
N THR A 139 28.04 6.51 38.67
CA THR A 139 27.68 7.21 39.91
C THR A 139 27.65 6.29 41.13
N GLY A 140 27.62 4.98 40.92
CA GLY A 140 27.64 3.98 41.99
C GLY A 140 27.82 2.58 41.42
N ILE A 141 28.44 1.72 42.23
CA ILE A 141 28.60 0.29 41.93
C ILE A 141 28.15 -0.46 43.18
N THR A 142 27.17 -1.34 43.05
CA THR A 142 26.83 -2.32 44.08
C THR A 142 27.35 -3.68 43.62
N VAL A 143 28.32 -4.22 44.35
CA VAL A 143 28.82 -5.58 44.13
C VAL A 143 28.09 -6.48 45.10
N ASN A 144 27.39 -7.50 44.61
CA ASN A 144 26.94 -8.58 45.47
C ASN A 144 28.12 -9.55 45.64
N ASP A 145 28.77 -9.51 46.80
CA ASP A 145 29.90 -10.40 47.13
C ASP A 145 29.45 -11.83 47.49
N GLY A 146 28.14 -12.09 47.43
CA GLY A 146 27.55 -13.39 47.75
C GLY A 146 27.41 -13.66 49.25
N THR A 147 27.64 -12.69 50.13
CA THR A 147 27.54 -12.88 51.60
C THR A 147 26.31 -12.26 52.25
N ASN A 148 25.50 -11.48 51.54
CA ASN A 148 24.24 -10.93 52.06
C ASN A 148 23.04 -11.85 51.75
N GLY A 149 22.92 -12.90 52.57
CA GLY A 149 21.69 -13.66 52.81
C GLY A 149 21.17 -13.42 54.23
#